data_AF-A0A8T2Z105-F1
#
_entry.id   AF-A0A8T2Z105-F1
#
_cell.length_a   1.000
_cell.length_b   1.000
_cell.length_c   1.000
_cell.angle_alpha   90.00
_cell.angle_beta   90.00
_cell.angle_gamma   90.00
#
_symmetry.space_group_name_H-M   'P 1'
#
loop_
_entity.id
_entity.type
_entity.pdbx_description
1 polymer ?
#
loop_
_entity_poly.entity_id
_entity_poly.type
_entity_poly.pdbx_seq_one_letter_code
_entity_poly.pdbx_strand_id
1 'polypeptide(L)' 'MDEKNDVDKIDDVMLPGFRFHPTDEELVGFYLKRKIQQRSLPIELIKQVDIYKYDPWDLP' A
#
# COMPACT_ATOMS: atom_id res chain seq x y z
N MET A 1 -28.29 7.10 -2.38
CA MET A 1 -27.34 7.03 -1.25
C MET A 1 -26.00 6.78 -1.88
N ASP A 2 -25.31 7.86 -2.23
CA ASP A 2 -23.98 7.78 -2.82
C ASP A 2 -22.99 7.56 -1.67
N GLU A 3 -22.65 6.30 -1.41
CA GLU A 3 -21.53 5.91 -0.54
C GLU A 3 -20.24 6.42 -1.18
N LYS A 4 -19.93 7.69 -0.94
CA LYS A 4 -18.62 8.28 -1.25
C LYS A 4 -17.60 7.58 -0.36
N ASN A 5 -16.77 6.77 -1.01
CA ASN A 5 -15.63 6.04 -0.45
C ASN A 5 -14.85 6.89 0.56
N ASP A 6 -14.90 6.50 1.84
CA ASP A 6 -14.14 7.10 2.93
C ASP A 6 -12.63 6.75 2.87
N VAL A 7 -12.20 6.07 1.79
CA VAL A 7 -10.83 5.59 1.57
C VAL A 7 -9.86 6.74 1.28
N ASP A 8 -10.33 7.84 0.68
CA ASP A 8 -9.49 8.98 0.31
C ASP A 8 -9.09 9.90 1.50
N LYS A 9 -9.58 9.64 2.72
CA LYS A 9 -9.33 10.51 3.90
C LYS A 9 -8.21 10.05 4.84
N ILE A 10 -7.66 8.86 4.64
CA ILE A 10 -6.65 8.29 5.56
C ILE A 10 -5.27 8.93 5.32
N ASP A 11 -5.02 9.43 4.10
CA ASP A 11 -3.76 10.10 3.75
C ASP A 11 -3.55 11.42 4.52
N ASP A 12 -4.62 12.03 5.05
CA ASP A 12 -4.59 13.32 5.75
C ASP A 12 -4.33 13.19 7.27
N VAL A 13 -4.25 11.96 7.82
CA VAL A 13 -4.05 11.70 9.26
C VAL A 13 -2.84 10.79 9.53
N MET A 14 -1.71 11.07 8.88
CA MET A 14 -0.45 10.43 9.25
C MET A 14 0.17 11.16 10.44
N LEU A 15 -0.02 10.62 11.65
CA LEU A 15 0.53 11.21 12.86
C LEU A 15 2.07 11.20 12.82
N PRO A 16 2.74 12.23 13.36
CA PRO A 16 4.20 12.25 13.44
C PRO A 16 4.74 10.98 14.11
N GLY A 17 5.69 10.32 13.45
CA GLY A 17 6.32 9.09 13.94
C GLY A 17 5.63 7.79 13.50
N PHE A 18 4.39 7.84 13.02
CA PHE A 18 3.77 6.68 12.37
C PHE A 18 4.34 6.55 10.97
N ARG A 19 4.78 5.34 10.61
CA ARG A 19 5.35 5.01 9.31
C ARG A 19 4.93 3.61 8.90
N PHE A 20 5.01 3.34 7.62
CA PHE A 20 4.89 1.98 7.11
C PHE A 20 6.08 1.14 7.59
N HIS A 21 5.83 0.25 8.54
CA HIS A 21 6.83 -0.66 9.10
C HIS A 21 6.20 -2.04 9.38
N PRO A 22 5.73 -2.76 8.34
CA PRO A 22 5.08 -4.05 8.50
C PRO A 22 6.08 -5.15 8.86
N THR A 23 5.60 -6.20 9.52
CA THR A 23 6.28 -7.48 9.66
C THR A 23 6.20 -8.32 8.38
N ASP A 24 7.05 -9.34 8.26
CA ASP A 24 7.02 -10.27 7.11
C ASP A 24 5.66 -10.96 6.96
N GLU A 25 5.06 -11.35 8.09
CA GLU A 25 3.74 -11.98 8.15
C GLU A 25 2.65 -11.06 7.61
N GLU A 26 2.71 -9.76 7.95
CA GLU A 26 1.78 -8.76 7.43
C GLU A 26 2.01 -8.50 5.93
N LEU A 27 3.27 -8.37 5.48
CA LEU A 27 3.59 -8.18 4.06
C LEU A 27 2.99 -9.27 3.19
N VAL A 28 3.16 -10.55 3.57
CA VAL A 28 2.67 -11.67 2.79
C VAL A 28 1.18 -11.92 3.03
N GLY A 29 0.78 -12.05 4.29
CA GLY A 29 -0.56 -12.48 4.70
C GLY A 29 -1.64 -11.42 4.50
N PHE A 30 -1.28 -10.14 4.58
CA PHE A 30 -2.22 -9.02 4.44
C PHE A 30 -2.11 -8.35 3.07
N TYR A 31 -0.92 -7.88 2.67
CA TYR A 31 -0.76 -7.04 1.47
C TYR A 31 -0.70 -7.86 0.19
N LEU A 32 0.25 -8.80 0.09
CA LEU A 32 0.42 -9.62 -1.11
C LEU A 32 -0.82 -10.50 -1.37
N LYS A 33 -1.33 -11.17 -0.33
CA LYS A 33 -2.53 -12.01 -0.42
C LYS A 33 -3.74 -11.22 -0.94
N ARG A 34 -3.98 -10.01 -0.44
CA ARG A 34 -5.09 -9.16 -0.94
C ARG A 34 -4.90 -8.74 -2.39
N LYS A 35 -3.68 -8.38 -2.78
CA LYS A 35 -3.36 -8.02 -4.17
C LYS A 35 -3.71 -9.17 -5.13
N ILE A 36 -3.32 -10.41 -4.80
CA ILE A 36 -3.64 -11.60 -5.60
C ILE A 36 -5.14 -11.87 -5.65
N GLN A 37 -5.86 -11.60 -4.56
CA GLN A 37 -7.31 -11.74 -4.46
C GLN A 37 -8.10 -10.57 -5.06
N GLN A 38 -7.43 -9.59 -5.68
CA GLN A 38 -8.03 -8.36 -6.22
C GLN A 38 -8.91 -7.60 -5.19
N ARG A 39 -8.52 -7.68 -3.91
CA ARG A 39 -9.18 -6.92 -2.83
C ARG A 39 -8.56 -5.53 -2.73
N SER A 40 -9.39 -4.52 -2.51
CA SER A 40 -8.90 -3.17 -2.25
C SER A 40 -8.00 -3.14 -1.01
N LEU A 41 -6.89 -2.40 -1.13
CA LEU A 41 -6.06 -2.05 0.01
C LEU A 41 -6.60 -0.74 0.61
N PRO A 42 -6.57 -0.57 1.93
CA PRO A 42 -7.06 0.65 2.57
C PRO A 42 -6.21 1.88 2.25
N ILE A 43 -4.96 1.68 1.82
CA ILE A 43 -4.01 2.73 1.46
C ILE A 43 -3.20 2.25 0.25
N GLU A 44 -3.04 3.10 -0.76
CA GLU A 44 -2.25 2.79 -1.97
C GLU A 44 -0.74 3.01 -1.75
N LEU A 45 -0.20 2.35 -0.73
CA LEU A 45 1.17 2.58 -0.26
C LEU A 45 2.23 1.82 -1.10
N ILE A 46 1.86 0.66 -1.66
CA ILE A 46 2.76 -0.20 -2.44
C ILE A 46 2.46 -0.03 -3.94
N LYS A 47 3.34 0.69 -4.64
CA LYS A 47 3.23 0.91 -6.10
C LYS A 47 3.55 -0.35 -6.91
N GLN A 48 2.95 -0.46 -8.09
CA GLN A 48 3.27 -1.53 -9.04
C GLN A 48 4.34 -1.06 -10.03
N VAL A 49 5.47 -1.76 -10.04
CA VAL A 49 6.59 -1.51 -10.95
C VAL A 49 7.23 -2.84 -11.35
N ASP A 50 7.73 -2.91 -12.58
CA ASP A 50 8.56 -4.02 -13.05
C ASP A 50 10.01 -3.74 -12.65
N ILE A 51 10.39 -4.19 -11.46
CA ILE A 51 11.69 -3.87 -10.84
C ILE A 51 12.90 -4.31 -11.67
N TYR A 52 12.75 -5.28 -12.57
CA TYR A 52 13.86 -5.81 -13.37
C TYR A 52 14.25 -4.92 -14.56
N LYS A 53 13.47 -3.87 -14.83
CA LYS A 53 13.74 -2.91 -15.90
C LYS A 53 14.52 -1.68 -15.45
N TYR A 54 14.80 -1.56 -14.16
CA TYR A 54 15.40 -0.38 -13.54
C TYR A 54 16.65 -0.77 -12.78
N ASP A 55 17.63 0.13 -12.73
CA ASP A 55 18.70 -0.03 -11.76
C ASP A 55 18.16 0.26 -10.34
N PRO A 56 18.73 -0.34 -9.29
CA PRO A 56 18.24 -0.15 -7.92
C PRO A 56 18.17 1.31 -7.46
N TRP A 57 19.04 2.18 -7.99
CA TRP A 57 19.08 3.61 -7.67
C TRP A 57 18.10 4.47 -8.49
N ASP A 58 17.48 3.90 -9.53
CA ASP A 58 16.42 4.58 -10.29
C ASP A 58 15.05 4.44 -9.62
N LEU A 59 14.94 3.53 -8.65
CA LEU A 59 13.74 3.36 -7.84
C LEU A 59 13.72 4.41 -6.70
N PRO A 60 12.59 5.11 -6.51
CA PRO A 60 12.44 6.17 -5.50
C PRO A 60 12.44 5.66 -4.05
#